data_AF-A0A3M1WU85-F1
#
_entry.id   AF-A0A3M1WU85-F1
#
_cell.length_a   1.000
_cell.length_b   1.000
_cell.length_c   1.000
_cell.angle_alpha   90.00
_cell.angle_beta   90.00
_cell.angle_gamma   90.00
#
_symmetry.space_group_name_H-M   'P 1'
#
loop_
_entity.id
_entity.type
_entity.pdbx_description
1 polymer ?
#
loop_
_entity_poly.entity_id
_entity_poly.type
_entity_poly.pdbx_seq_one_letter_code
_entity_poly.pdbx_strand_id
1 'polypeptide(L)' 'DIYGNEKYDVKLGNRQRENLDYSGNWWGTTDLNVIEERIFDGRDEPGLGVVAVSPVSESPWREGGGTGGN' A
#
# COMPACT_ATOMS: atom_id res chain seq x y z
N ASP A 1 5.41 -10.93 17.81
CA ASP A 1 3.96 -11.21 17.83
C ASP A 1 3.18 -9.97 17.40
N ILE A 2 2.37 -10.07 16.35
CA ILE A 2 1.45 -9.02 15.89
C ILE A 2 0.05 -9.61 15.92
N TYR A 3 -0.73 -9.19 16.91
CA TYR A 3 -2.15 -9.50 17.06
C TYR A 3 -2.98 -8.57 16.17
N GLY A 4 -3.91 -9.16 15.39
CA GLY A 4 -5.11 -8.49 14.88
C GLY A 4 -4.93 -7.58 13.66
N ASN A 5 -4.91 -8.18 12.46
CA ASN A 5 -5.19 -7.48 11.21
C ASN A 5 -6.53 -7.97 10.66
N GLU A 6 -7.61 -7.24 10.94
CA GLU A 6 -8.91 -7.39 10.26
C GLU A 6 -9.41 -6.06 9.67
N LYS A 7 -8.55 -5.05 9.49
CA LYS A 7 -9.04 -3.74 8.99
C LYS A 7 -8.13 -2.94 8.06
N TYR A 8 -6.83 -3.23 7.98
CA TYR A 8 -5.89 -2.40 7.19
C TYR A 8 -4.94 -3.26 6.36
N ASP A 9 -4.74 -2.88 5.09
CA ASP A 9 -3.85 -3.57 4.14
C ASP A 9 -2.37 -3.30 4.43
N VAL A 10 -2.05 -2.14 5.02
CA VAL A 10 -0.72 -1.79 5.54
C VAL A 10 -0.87 -1.09 6.89
N LYS A 11 -0.10 -1.52 7.89
CA LYS A 11 -0.05 -0.87 9.20
C LYS A 11 1.40 -0.58 9.58
N LEU A 12 1.77 0.70 9.60
CA LEU A 12 3.05 1.13 10.16
C LEU A 12 3.02 0.92 11.68
N GLY A 13 3.96 0.15 12.21
CA GLY A 13 4.10 -0.01 13.66
C GLY A 13 4.76 1.22 14.31
N ASN A 14 4.64 1.34 15.64
CA ASN A 14 5.10 2.47 16.49
C ASN A 14 6.61 2.83 16.39
N ARG A 15 7.38 2.19 15.51
CA ARG A 15 8.81 2.43 15.26
C ARG A 15 9.14 2.77 13.81
N GLN A 16 8.19 2.69 12.88
CA GLN A 16 8.43 3.06 11.47
C GLN A 16 8.22 4.56 11.29
N ARG A 17 9.31 5.31 11.49
CA ARG A 17 9.38 6.76 11.26
C ARG A 17 9.81 7.11 9.83
N GLU A 18 10.15 6.12 9.03
CA GLU A 18 10.63 6.30 7.67
C GLU A 18 9.46 6.26 6.68
N ASN A 19 9.57 7.05 5.61
CA ASN A 19 8.59 7.03 4.53
C ASN A 19 8.69 5.71 3.78
N LEU A 20 7.55 5.11 3.44
CA LEU A 20 7.51 3.90 2.62
C LEU A 20 6.99 4.24 1.23
N ASP A 21 7.64 3.70 0.22
CA ASP A 21 7.19 3.79 -1.17
C ASP A 21 6.47 2.50 -1.56
N TYR A 22 5.17 2.62 -1.79
CA TYR A 22 4.28 1.58 -2.33
C TYR A 22 3.68 2.01 -3.68
N SER A 23 4.34 2.92 -4.38
CA SER A 23 3.99 3.22 -5.76
C SER A 23 4.08 1.95 -6.63
N GLY A 24 3.21 1.87 -7.64
CA GLY A 24 3.07 0.71 -8.52
C GLY A 24 2.32 -0.46 -7.89
N ASN A 25 1.90 -0.39 -6.62
CA ASN A 25 1.09 -1.43 -6.03
C ASN A 25 -0.37 -1.37 -6.52
N TRP A 26 -1.04 -2.53 -6.53
CA TRP A 26 -2.47 -2.60 -6.82
C TRP A 26 -3.28 -2.64 -5.52
N TRP A 27 -4.21 -1.69 -5.40
CA TRP A 27 -5.01 -1.47 -4.18
C TRP A 27 -6.50 -1.82 -4.36
N GLY A 28 -6.84 -2.53 -5.45
CA GLY A 28 -8.24 -2.84 -5.81
C GLY A 28 -9.02 -1.65 -6.39
N THR A 29 -8.41 -0.45 -6.41
CA THR A 29 -8.93 0.78 -7.01
C THR A 29 -7.75 1.65 -7.45
N THR A 30 -8.03 2.65 -8.31
CA THR A 30 -7.09 3.72 -8.67
C THR A 30 -7.46 5.07 -8.04
N ASP A 31 -8.55 5.13 -7.27
CA ASP A 31 -8.97 6.32 -6.54
C ASP A 31 -8.05 6.54 -5.33
N LEU A 32 -7.19 7.56 -5.42
CA LEU A 32 -6.22 7.89 -4.38
C LEU A 32 -6.88 8.23 -3.04
N ASN A 33 -8.06 8.88 -3.02
CA ASN A 33 -8.71 9.22 -1.75
C ASN A 33 -9.13 7.95 -1.00
N VAL A 34 -9.68 6.97 -1.72
CA VAL A 34 -10.09 5.68 -1.13
C VAL A 34 -8.88 4.90 -0.62
N ILE A 35 -7.73 5.01 -1.29
CA ILE A 35 -6.49 4.33 -0.88
C ILE A 35 -5.90 5.01 0.35
N GLU A 36 -5.82 6.35 0.37
CA GLU A 36 -5.29 7.12 1.49
C GLU A 36 -6.15 6.94 2.76
N GLU A 37 -7.49 6.88 2.66
CA GLU A 37 -8.38 6.60 3.80
C GLU A 37 -8.15 5.20 4.43
N ARG A 38 -7.51 4.28 3.69
CA ARG A 38 -7.18 2.92 4.16
C ARG A 38 -5.76 2.80 4.72
N ILE A 39 -4.99 3.88 4.67
CA ILE A 39 -3.61 3.93 5.15
C ILE A 39 -3.58 4.77 6.42
N PHE A 40 -2.97 4.21 7.47
CA PHE A 40 -2.68 4.96 8.69
C PHE A 40 -1.19 5.32 8.71
N ASP A 41 -0.87 6.60 8.56
CA ASP A 41 0.51 7.07 8.45
C ASP A 41 0.77 8.42 9.15
N GLY A 42 1.90 9.06 8.85
CA GLY A 42 2.29 10.35 9.44
C GLY A 42 1.30 11.51 9.21
N ARG A 43 0.32 11.35 8.31
CA ARG A 43 -0.79 12.29 8.12
C ARG A 43 -1.86 12.15 9.21
N ASP A 44 -2.06 10.94 9.74
CA ASP A 44 -3.00 10.65 10.82
C ASP A 44 -2.36 10.82 12.20
N GLU A 45 -1.12 10.35 12.36
CA GLU A 45 -0.39 10.37 13.62
C GLU A 45 0.98 11.07 13.43
N PRO A 46 1.08 12.35 13.85
CA PRO A 46 2.34 13.09 13.79
C PRO A 46 3.48 12.33 14.49
N GLY A 47 4.54 12.02 13.74
CA GLY A 47 5.70 11.27 14.23
C GLY A 47 5.88 9.88 13.61
N LEU A 48 4.93 9.43 12.78
CA LEU A 48 5.11 8.30 11.86
C LEU A 48 5.64 8.77 10.51
N GLY A 49 6.22 7.84 9.74
CA GLY A 49 6.53 8.08 8.32
C GLY A 49 5.25 8.12 7.47
N VAL A 50 5.34 8.68 6.27
CA VAL A 50 4.22 8.69 5.30
C VAL A 50 4.37 7.59 4.26
N VAL A 51 3.25 7.07 3.77
CA VAL A 51 3.23 6.13 2.66
C VAL A 51 2.99 6.89 1.35
N ALA A 52 3.89 6.70 0.38
CA ALA A 52 3.69 7.15 -1.00
C ALA A 52 3.03 6.03 -1.79
N VAL A 53 1.85 6.30 -2.36
CA VAL A 53 1.06 5.30 -3.12
C VAL A 53 0.97 5.60 -4.61
N SER A 54 1.36 6.80 -5.04
CA SER A 54 1.23 7.25 -6.43
C SER A 54 2.55 7.11 -7.19
N PRO A 55 2.54 6.65 -8.46
CA PRO A 55 1.37 6.19 -9.20
C PRO A 55 0.83 4.85 -8.68
N VAL A 56 -0.49 4.63 -8.77
CA VAL A 56 -1.15 3.37 -8.39
C VAL A 56 -1.30 2.45 -9.60
N SER A 57 -1.22 1.13 -9.41
CA SER A 57 -1.45 0.19 -10.50
C SER A 57 -2.93 0.07 -10.86
N GLU A 58 -3.26 0.12 -12.15
CA GLU A 58 -4.64 -0.03 -12.64
C GLU A 58 -5.16 -1.47 -12.55
N SER A 59 -4.27 -2.45 -12.45
CA SER A 59 -4.62 -3.87 -12.38
C SER A 59 -3.79 -4.61 -11.34
N PRO A 60 -4.29 -5.73 -10.77
CA PRO A 60 -3.42 -6.64 -10.05
C PRO A 60 -2.24 -6.97 -10.95
N TRP A 61 -1.04 -7.06 -10.36
CA TRP A 61 0.15 -7.52 -11.07
C TRP A 61 -0.23 -8.71 -11.96
N ARG A 62 -0.13 -8.53 -13.28
CA ARG A 62 -0.19 -9.66 -14.19
C ARG A 62 1.12 -10.39 -13.96
N GLU A 63 1.10 -11.52 -13.25
CA GLU A 63 2.17 -12.50 -13.38
C GLU A 63 2.45 -12.66 -14.87
N GLY A 64 3.70 -12.46 -15.24
CA GLY A 64 4.11 -12.27 -16.62
C GLY A 64 3.44 -13.27 -17.56
N GLY A 65 2.86 -12.74 -18.64
CA GLY A 65 2.70 -13.53 -19.86
C GLY A 65 4.09 -13.97 -20.32
N GLY A 66 4.52 -15.16 -19.87
CA GLY A 66 5.71 -15.87 -20.29
C GLY A 66 5.30 -17.11 -21.08
N THR A 67 5.07 -16.91 -22.37
CA THR A 67 5.07 -17.87 -23.49
C THR A 67 5.46 -19.34 -23.20
N GLY A 68 4.53 -20.25 -23.50
CA GLY A 68 4.83 -21.58 -24.02
C GLY A 68 3.94 -21.82 -25.24
N GLY A 69 4.39 -21.35 -26.41
CA GLY A 69 3.76 -21.63 -27.69
C GLY A 69 4.28 -22.94 -28.30
N ASN A 70 3.40 -23.55 -29.10
CA ASN A 70 3.50 -24.79 -29.89
C ASN A 70 3.43 -26.12 -29.12
#